data_AF-A0A3N6FVR6-F1
#
_entry.id   AF-A0A3N6FVR6-F1
#
_cell.length_a   1.000
_cell.length_b   1.000
_cell.length_c   1.000
_cell.angle_alpha   90.00
_cell.angle_beta   90.00
_cell.angle_gamma   90.00
#
_symmetry.space_group_name_H-M   'P 1'
#
loop_
_entity.id
_entity.type
_entity.pdbx_description
1 polymer ?
#
loop_
_entity_poly.entity_id
_entity_poly.type
_entity_poly.pdbx_seq_one_letter_code
_entity_poly.pdbx_strand_id
1 'polypeptide(L)'
;MDTSNPPDGPGGGPNRVLAYLESRKNLTGSACGIAGLALTFTGLAGAYWPVVVVGLYGAGALIAPPERPAVPVFPDPSTQLDAVRTDYVALCGYLDEVELPPAASGRLTELTALLDGLLAPGPVAEALAADPEGVHVLARAVRRDILESVDAFVRIRPWTRMVPGTEPPERHLERQLALLHREVEELATALREAEARRQQTHTRYLEDRGRNG
;
A
#
# COMPACT_ATOMS: atom_id res chain seq x y z
N MET A 1 23.43 -56.26 -9.55
CA MET A 1 24.47 -55.78 -10.46
C MET A 1 24.20 -54.30 -10.68
N ASP A 2 25.06 -53.47 -10.10
CA ASP A 2 25.07 -52.00 -10.18
C ASP A 2 24.94 -51.44 -11.61
N THR A 3 24.29 -50.29 -11.77
CA THR A 3 24.97 -49.01 -12.10
C THR A 3 24.02 -47.77 -12.02
N SER A 4 24.41 -46.82 -11.15
CA SER A 4 24.44 -45.35 -11.36
C SER A 4 23.20 -44.43 -11.19
N ASN A 5 23.23 -43.69 -10.06
CA ASN A 5 22.79 -42.31 -9.67
C ASN A 5 22.71 -41.20 -10.78
N PRO A 6 22.33 -39.89 -10.53
CA PRO A 6 21.62 -39.13 -9.45
C PRO A 6 20.61 -38.02 -10.01
N PRO A 7 20.11 -37.01 -9.23
CA PRO A 7 18.97 -36.11 -9.58
C PRO A 7 19.32 -34.68 -10.06
N ASP A 8 18.26 -33.93 -10.43
CA ASP A 8 18.09 -32.47 -10.59
C ASP A 8 18.92 -31.68 -11.63
N GLY A 9 18.23 -31.10 -12.61
CA GLY A 9 18.71 -29.99 -13.42
C GLY A 9 17.67 -28.86 -13.48
N PRO A 10 17.88 -27.71 -12.81
CA PRO A 10 16.99 -26.58 -12.94
C PRO A 10 17.20 -25.90 -14.30
N GLY A 11 16.14 -25.80 -15.08
CA GLY A 11 16.08 -25.02 -16.32
C GLY A 11 16.30 -23.52 -16.03
N GLY A 12 17.56 -23.10 -16.02
CA GLY A 12 17.98 -21.71 -16.00
C GLY A 12 17.71 -21.07 -17.37
N GLY A 13 16.49 -20.61 -17.58
CA GLY A 13 16.07 -19.95 -18.82
C GLY A 13 16.82 -18.64 -19.12
N PRO A 14 16.78 -18.19 -20.39
CA PRO A 14 17.50 -17.03 -20.96
C PRO A 14 17.25 -15.69 -20.24
N ASN A 15 16.26 -15.63 -19.35
CA ASN A 15 15.87 -14.45 -18.59
C ASN A 15 16.92 -14.00 -17.56
N ARG A 16 17.69 -14.94 -16.97
CA ARG A 16 18.78 -14.55 -16.05
C ARG A 16 19.96 -13.92 -16.78
N VAL A 17 20.25 -14.38 -17.99
CA VAL A 17 21.35 -13.85 -18.81
C VAL A 17 20.99 -12.46 -19.33
N LEU A 18 19.74 -12.26 -19.78
CA LEU A 18 19.23 -10.94 -20.16
C LEU A 18 19.16 -9.98 -18.96
N ALA A 19 18.69 -10.43 -17.79
CA ALA A 19 18.69 -9.61 -16.57
C ALA A 19 20.12 -9.27 -16.08
N TYR A 20 21.10 -10.14 -16.34
CA TYR A 20 22.52 -9.87 -16.04
C TYR A 20 23.15 -8.90 -17.05
N LEU A 21 22.68 -8.89 -18.31
CA LEU A 21 23.10 -7.95 -19.35
C LEU A 21 22.48 -6.56 -19.15
N GLU A 22 21.24 -6.48 -18.68
CA GLU A 22 20.53 -5.22 -18.41
C GLU A 22 20.87 -4.61 -17.03
N SER A 23 21.56 -5.38 -16.19
CA SER A 23 22.07 -4.89 -14.92
C SER A 23 23.13 -3.80 -15.17
N ARG A 24 22.93 -2.62 -14.57
CA ARG A 24 23.88 -1.48 -14.63
C ARG A 24 25.31 -1.86 -14.19
N LYS A 25 25.47 -2.97 -13.47
CA LYS A 25 26.76 -3.57 -13.09
C LYS A 25 27.54 -4.09 -14.31
N ASN A 26 26.88 -4.61 -15.33
CA ASN A 26 27.51 -5.10 -16.56
C ASN A 26 27.92 -3.94 -17.49
N LEU A 27 27.18 -2.83 -17.47
CA LEU A 27 27.55 -1.61 -18.21
C LEU A 27 28.81 -0.96 -17.64
N THR A 28 28.91 -0.84 -16.31
CA THR A 28 30.12 -0.29 -15.66
C THR A 28 31.30 -1.25 -15.77
N GLY A 29 31.06 -2.57 -15.65
CA GLY A 29 32.08 -3.59 -15.87
C GLY A 29 32.60 -3.62 -17.32
N SER A 30 31.72 -3.46 -18.30
CA SER A 30 32.09 -3.40 -19.73
C SER A 30 32.82 -2.10 -20.08
N ALA A 31 32.42 -0.94 -19.51
CA ALA A 31 33.12 0.32 -19.71
C ALA A 31 34.55 0.30 -19.13
N CYS A 32 34.74 -0.28 -17.94
CA CYS A 32 36.06 -0.51 -17.35
C CYS A 32 36.89 -1.55 -18.13
N GLY A 33 36.26 -2.61 -18.64
CA GLY A 33 36.91 -3.61 -19.50
C GLY A 33 37.43 -3.00 -20.81
N ILE A 34 36.66 -2.11 -21.43
CA ILE A 34 37.05 -1.37 -22.65
C ILE A 34 38.20 -0.39 -22.36
N ALA A 35 38.19 0.30 -21.22
CA ALA A 35 39.28 1.17 -20.80
C ALA A 35 40.58 0.40 -20.51
N GLY A 36 40.48 -0.79 -19.91
CA GLY A 36 41.61 -1.70 -19.72
C GLY A 36 42.18 -2.22 -21.05
N LEU A 37 41.32 -2.51 -22.03
CA LEU A 37 41.73 -2.89 -23.38
C LEU A 37 42.38 -1.74 -24.15
N ALA A 38 41.93 -0.50 -23.99
CA ALA A 38 42.55 0.68 -24.62
C ALA A 38 43.97 0.96 -24.07
N LEU A 39 44.21 0.62 -22.79
CA LEU A 39 45.51 0.79 -22.15
C LEU A 39 46.55 -0.23 -22.65
N THR A 40 46.15 -1.46 -23.01
CA THR A 40 47.09 -2.46 -23.56
C THR A 40 47.63 -2.09 -24.94
N PHE A 41 46.90 -1.28 -25.71
CA PHE A 41 47.37 -0.74 -26.99
C PHE A 41 48.46 0.35 -26.88
N THR A 42 48.73 0.87 -25.68
CA THR A 42 49.79 1.88 -25.46
C THR A 42 51.20 1.30 -25.31
N GLY A 43 51.35 -0.03 -25.29
CA GLY A 43 52.67 -0.69 -25.36
C GLY A 43 53.57 -0.53 -24.13
N LEU A 44 53.05 -0.03 -23.01
CA LEU A 44 53.88 0.34 -21.83
C LEU A 44 54.11 -0.79 -20.81
N ALA A 45 53.49 -1.95 -20.98
CA ALA A 45 53.63 -3.09 -20.06
C ALA A 45 53.75 -4.38 -20.87
N GLY A 46 54.95 -4.94 -20.97
CA GLY A 46 55.21 -6.22 -21.64
C GLY A 46 54.53 -7.43 -20.97
N ALA A 47 55.26 -8.53 -20.72
CA ALA A 47 54.70 -9.83 -20.30
C ALA A 47 53.87 -9.85 -18.99
N TYR A 48 53.79 -8.74 -18.24
CA TYR A 48 53.11 -8.65 -16.94
C TYR A 48 51.69 -8.06 -16.98
N TRP A 49 51.17 -7.78 -18.18
CA TRP A 49 49.82 -7.24 -18.36
C TRP A 49 48.68 -8.05 -17.67
N PRO A 50 48.72 -9.40 -17.55
CA PRO A 50 47.62 -10.13 -16.91
C PRO A 50 47.51 -9.82 -15.40
N VAL A 51 48.64 -9.59 -14.74
CA VAL A 51 48.69 -9.32 -13.29
C VAL A 51 48.14 -7.91 -12.99
N VAL A 52 48.41 -6.95 -13.86
CA VAL A 52 47.86 -5.59 -13.75
C VAL A 52 46.35 -5.60 -13.96
N VAL A 53 45.85 -6.37 -14.93
CA VAL A 53 44.41 -6.49 -15.19
C VAL A 53 43.69 -7.16 -14.01
N VAL A 54 44.24 -8.25 -13.46
CA VAL A 54 43.67 -8.92 -12.28
C VAL A 54 43.72 -8.02 -11.05
N GLY A 55 44.81 -7.27 -10.85
CA GLY A 55 44.96 -6.32 -9.76
C GLY A 55 43.97 -5.15 -9.85
N LEU A 56 43.75 -4.60 -11.05
CA LEU A 56 42.82 -3.49 -11.27
C LEU A 56 41.36 -3.94 -11.20
N TYR A 57 41.05 -5.16 -11.69
CA TYR A 57 39.74 -5.78 -11.54
C TYR A 57 39.42 -6.04 -10.05
N GLY A 58 40.41 -6.52 -9.28
CA GLY A 58 40.30 -6.72 -7.84
C GLY A 58 40.14 -5.40 -7.06
N ALA A 59 40.93 -4.38 -7.40
CA ALA A 59 40.83 -3.06 -6.78
C ALA A 59 39.48 -2.38 -7.10
N GLY A 60 38.99 -2.52 -8.33
CA GLY A 60 37.67 -2.03 -8.73
C GLY A 60 36.52 -2.72 -8.01
N ALA A 61 36.65 -4.03 -7.74
CA ALA A 61 35.66 -4.79 -6.97
C ALA A 61 35.64 -4.41 -5.48
N LEU A 62 36.78 -3.97 -4.91
CA LEU A 62 36.92 -3.53 -3.51
C LEU A 62 36.51 -2.06 -3.29
N ILE A 63 36.58 -1.21 -4.33
CA ILE A 63 36.18 0.20 -4.27
C ILE A 63 34.68 0.38 -4.58
N ALA A 64 34.01 -0.65 -5.09
CA ALA A 64 32.56 -0.62 -5.28
C ALA A 64 31.87 -0.29 -3.95
N PRO A 65 31.16 0.86 -3.86
CA PRO A 65 30.45 1.24 -2.64
C PRO A 65 29.49 0.09 -2.29
N PRO A 66 29.47 -0.40 -1.04
CA PRO A 66 28.60 -1.49 -0.65
C PRO A 66 27.18 -1.15 -1.09
N GLU A 67 26.56 -2.07 -1.83
CA GLU A 67 25.18 -1.94 -2.24
C GLU A 67 24.36 -1.71 -0.99
N ARG A 68 23.90 -0.47 -0.81
CA ARG A 68 23.01 -0.13 0.29
C ARG A 68 21.81 -1.08 0.15
N PRO A 69 21.37 -1.73 1.24
CA PRO A 69 20.12 -2.47 1.22
C PRO A 69 19.05 -1.59 0.58
N ALA A 70 18.28 -2.15 -0.35
CA ALA A 70 17.19 -1.41 -0.98
C ALA A 70 16.36 -0.74 0.13
N VAL A 71 16.18 0.58 0.02
CA VAL A 71 15.36 1.33 0.97
C VAL A 71 13.99 0.64 1.03
N PRO A 72 13.47 0.28 2.22
CA PRO A 72 12.15 -0.32 2.32
C PRO A 72 11.14 0.58 1.60
N VAL A 73 10.46 0.05 0.59
CA VAL A 73 9.38 0.76 -0.07
C VAL A 73 8.21 0.72 0.89
N PHE A 74 7.98 1.81 1.62
CA PHE A 74 6.74 2.00 2.34
C PHE A 74 5.64 2.25 1.30
N PRO A 75 4.50 1.55 1.37
CA PRO A 75 3.42 1.77 0.43
C PRO A 75 3.03 3.24 0.47
N ASP A 76 2.92 3.85 -0.71
CA ASP A 76 2.46 5.22 -0.82
C ASP A 76 1.08 5.32 -0.13
N PRO A 77 0.78 6.40 0.60
CA PRO A 77 -0.48 6.48 1.32
C PRO A 77 -1.72 6.32 0.41
N SER A 78 -1.62 6.69 -0.87
CA SER A 78 -2.67 6.40 -1.87
C SER A 78 -2.90 4.90 -2.10
N THR A 79 -1.84 4.08 -2.04
CA THR A 79 -1.93 2.63 -2.21
C THR A 79 -2.75 1.98 -1.10
N GLN A 80 -2.65 2.51 0.12
CA GLN A 80 -3.43 2.02 1.25
C GLN A 80 -4.91 2.39 1.12
N LEU A 81 -5.21 3.62 0.69
CA LEU A 81 -6.59 4.05 0.46
C LEU A 81 -7.26 3.29 -0.70
N ASP A 82 -6.52 2.97 -1.76
CA ASP A 82 -7.02 2.15 -2.87
C ASP A 82 -7.36 0.72 -2.44
N ALA A 83 -6.57 0.14 -1.53
CA ALA A 83 -6.89 -1.14 -0.92
C ALA A 83 -8.20 -1.05 -0.12
N VAL A 84 -8.39 0.00 0.68
CA VAL A 84 -9.64 0.23 1.41
C VAL A 84 -10.83 0.39 0.46
N ARG A 85 -10.67 1.10 -0.66
CA ARG A 85 -11.73 1.23 -1.68
C ARG A 85 -12.11 -0.13 -2.27
N THR A 86 -11.13 -0.99 -2.53
CA THR A 86 -11.37 -2.35 -3.04
C THR A 86 -12.14 -3.19 -2.01
N ASP A 87 -11.73 -3.15 -0.75
CA ASP A 87 -12.40 -3.86 0.33
C ASP A 87 -13.83 -3.35 0.56
N TYR A 88 -14.04 -2.04 0.41
CA TYR A 88 -15.34 -1.42 0.53
C TYR A 88 -16.31 -1.88 -0.57
N VAL A 89 -15.84 -2.00 -1.82
CA VAL A 89 -16.66 -2.57 -2.91
C VAL A 89 -17.06 -4.02 -2.61
N ALA A 90 -16.12 -4.82 -2.09
CA ALA A 90 -16.41 -6.19 -1.68
C ALA A 90 -17.43 -6.24 -0.51
N LEU A 91 -17.30 -5.33 0.46
CA LEU A 91 -18.26 -5.18 1.56
C LEU A 91 -19.65 -4.85 1.04
N CYS A 92 -19.80 -3.87 0.13
CA CYS A 92 -21.11 -3.53 -0.44
C CYS A 92 -21.75 -4.74 -1.13
N GLY A 93 -20.99 -5.49 -1.93
CA GLY A 93 -21.49 -6.71 -2.55
C GLY A 93 -21.94 -7.79 -1.55
N TYR A 94 -21.29 -7.90 -0.39
CA TYR A 94 -21.77 -8.77 0.70
C TYR A 94 -23.06 -8.23 1.33
N LEU A 95 -23.13 -6.93 1.60
CA LEU A 95 -24.28 -6.31 2.27
C LEU A 95 -25.55 -6.37 1.43
N ASP A 96 -25.43 -6.30 0.09
CA ASP A 96 -26.56 -6.43 -0.84
C ASP A 96 -27.24 -7.81 -0.79
N GLU A 97 -26.49 -8.86 -0.40
CA GLU A 97 -27.02 -10.22 -0.26
C GLU A 97 -27.69 -10.47 1.10
N VAL A 98 -27.54 -9.55 2.06
CA VAL A 98 -28.04 -9.72 3.44
C VAL A 98 -29.36 -8.98 3.63
N GLU A 99 -30.41 -9.72 3.97
CA GLU A 99 -31.71 -9.13 4.31
C GLU A 99 -31.69 -8.51 5.72
N LEU A 100 -31.63 -7.17 5.78
CA LEU A 100 -31.61 -6.41 7.02
C LEU A 100 -33.00 -5.83 7.37
N PRO A 101 -33.31 -5.65 8.67
CA PRO A 101 -34.49 -4.91 9.10
C PRO A 101 -34.50 -3.48 8.56
N PRO A 102 -35.68 -2.86 8.34
CA PRO A 102 -35.77 -1.52 7.76
C PRO A 102 -34.97 -0.44 8.51
N ALA A 103 -34.99 -0.46 9.85
CA ALA A 103 -34.24 0.50 10.67
C ALA A 103 -32.72 0.36 10.49
N ALA A 104 -32.20 -0.87 10.52
CA ALA A 104 -30.79 -1.15 10.29
C ALA A 104 -30.36 -0.85 8.85
N SER A 105 -31.20 -1.16 7.87
CA SER A 105 -30.96 -0.84 6.46
C SER A 105 -30.86 0.66 6.21
N GLY A 106 -31.74 1.45 6.83
CA GLY A 106 -31.67 2.91 6.78
C GLY A 106 -30.35 3.46 7.34
N ARG A 107 -29.93 2.98 8.51
CA ARG A 107 -28.64 3.36 9.11
C ARG A 107 -27.44 2.93 8.28
N LEU A 108 -27.49 1.73 7.71
CA LEU A 108 -26.43 1.25 6.82
C LEU A 108 -26.35 2.09 5.54
N THR A 109 -27.48 2.55 5.01
CA THR A 109 -27.52 3.46 3.85
C THR A 109 -26.87 4.81 4.19
N GLU A 110 -27.16 5.38 5.37
CA GLU A 110 -26.51 6.61 5.84
C GLU A 110 -24.99 6.44 5.98
N LEU A 111 -24.55 5.32 6.57
CA LEU A 111 -23.13 5.00 6.74
C LEU A 111 -22.42 4.79 5.39
N THR A 112 -23.01 4.02 4.48
CA THR A 112 -22.44 3.76 3.15
C THR A 112 -22.35 5.03 2.32
N ALA A 113 -23.35 5.91 2.36
CA ALA A 113 -23.28 7.21 1.70
C ALA A 113 -22.14 8.10 2.22
N LEU A 114 -21.86 8.08 3.53
CA LEU A 114 -20.69 8.77 4.09
C LEU A 114 -19.37 8.15 3.61
N LEU A 115 -19.27 6.82 3.62
CA LEU A 115 -18.08 6.10 3.15
C LEU A 115 -17.83 6.36 1.66
N ASP A 116 -18.88 6.36 0.83
CA ASP A 116 -18.82 6.72 -0.58
C ASP A 116 -18.26 8.14 -0.75
N GLY A 117 -18.74 9.10 0.02
CA GLY A 117 -18.25 10.49 -0.03
C GLY A 117 -16.78 10.64 0.38
N LEU A 118 -16.32 9.84 1.35
CA LEU A 118 -14.91 9.85 1.80
C LEU A 118 -13.97 9.12 0.84
N LEU A 119 -14.44 8.04 0.21
CA LEU A 119 -13.66 7.20 -0.69
C LEU A 119 -13.72 7.67 -2.15
N ALA A 120 -14.69 8.53 -2.50
CA ALA A 120 -14.80 9.14 -3.82
C ALA A 120 -13.52 9.92 -4.17
N PRO A 121 -12.99 9.78 -5.39
CA PRO A 121 -11.85 10.56 -5.83
C PRO A 121 -12.10 12.06 -5.68
N GLY A 122 -11.19 12.78 -5.03
CA GLY A 122 -11.32 14.21 -4.79
C GLY A 122 -10.44 14.70 -3.64
N PRO A 123 -10.55 16.00 -3.29
CA PRO A 123 -9.70 16.63 -2.29
C PRO A 123 -9.83 16.01 -0.89
N VAL A 124 -11.02 15.50 -0.56
CA VAL A 124 -11.26 14.79 0.71
C VAL A 124 -10.49 13.47 0.75
N ALA A 125 -10.52 12.69 -0.34
CA ALA A 125 -9.76 11.44 -0.45
C ALA A 125 -8.25 11.69 -0.46
N GLU A 126 -7.77 12.79 -1.03
CA GLU A 126 -6.35 13.19 -0.96
C GLU A 126 -5.93 13.57 0.47
N ALA A 127 -6.77 14.35 1.16
CA ALA A 127 -6.53 14.71 2.56
C ALA A 127 -6.53 13.47 3.47
N LEU A 128 -7.47 12.55 3.23
CA LEU A 128 -7.57 11.27 3.92
C LEU A 128 -6.36 10.38 3.62
N ALA A 129 -5.91 10.28 2.37
CA ALA A 129 -4.71 9.53 2.01
C ALA A 129 -3.49 10.06 2.76
N ALA A 130 -3.39 11.37 2.99
CA ALA A 130 -2.32 11.98 3.76
C ALA A 130 -2.45 11.78 5.29
N ASP A 131 -3.52 11.16 5.78
CA ASP A 131 -3.81 10.91 7.20
C ASP A 131 -3.81 9.39 7.50
N PRO A 132 -2.71 8.82 8.02
CA PRO A 132 -2.61 7.39 8.34
C PRO A 132 -3.63 6.93 9.39
N GLU A 133 -4.00 7.78 10.35
CA GLU A 133 -5.00 7.44 11.36
C GLU A 133 -6.37 7.35 10.72
N GLY A 134 -6.71 8.30 9.86
CA GLY A 134 -7.98 8.29 9.14
C GLY A 134 -8.13 7.08 8.21
N VAL A 135 -7.08 6.71 7.47
CA VAL A 135 -7.07 5.48 6.65
C VAL A 135 -7.24 4.24 7.53
N HIS A 136 -6.58 4.20 8.70
CA HIS A 136 -6.71 3.08 9.62
C HIS A 136 -8.13 2.91 10.16
N VAL A 137 -8.77 4.01 10.57
CA VAL A 137 -10.17 4.01 11.05
C VAL A 137 -11.11 3.45 9.98
N LEU A 138 -10.99 3.93 8.73
CA LEU A 138 -11.81 3.41 7.63
C LEU A 138 -11.52 1.95 7.30
N ALA A 139 -10.25 1.55 7.26
CA ALA A 139 -9.88 0.17 7.02
C ALA A 139 -10.47 -0.76 8.09
N ARG A 140 -10.47 -0.33 9.35
CA ARG A 140 -11.05 -1.08 10.47
C ARG A 140 -12.58 -1.16 10.36
N ALA A 141 -13.24 -0.04 10.09
CA ALA A 141 -14.69 0.01 9.95
C ALA A 141 -15.17 -0.94 8.82
N VAL A 142 -14.51 -0.89 7.65
CA VAL A 142 -14.86 -1.70 6.48
C VAL A 142 -14.53 -3.18 6.68
N ARG A 143 -13.32 -3.51 7.15
CA ARG A 143 -12.86 -4.92 7.20
C ARG A 143 -13.36 -5.68 8.41
N ARG A 144 -13.73 -4.98 9.49
CA ARG A 144 -14.09 -5.60 10.76
C ARG A 144 -15.42 -5.10 11.28
N ASP A 145 -15.54 -3.83 11.63
CA ASP A 145 -16.59 -3.43 12.57
C ASP A 145 -18.00 -3.52 11.95
N ILE A 146 -18.16 -3.16 10.66
CA ILE A 146 -19.42 -3.33 9.93
C ILE A 146 -19.72 -4.82 9.73
N LEU A 147 -18.72 -5.57 9.24
CA LEU A 147 -18.87 -7.00 8.93
C LEU A 147 -19.25 -7.80 10.18
N GLU A 148 -18.59 -7.54 11.32
CA GLU A 148 -18.85 -8.20 12.60
C GLU A 148 -20.24 -7.88 13.13
N SER A 149 -20.69 -6.62 13.02
CA SER A 149 -22.03 -6.22 13.46
C SER A 149 -23.12 -6.94 12.66
N VAL A 150 -22.97 -7.01 11.34
CA VAL A 150 -23.92 -7.68 10.44
C VAL A 150 -23.88 -9.20 10.62
N ASP A 151 -22.70 -9.82 10.67
CA ASP A 151 -22.57 -11.26 10.89
C ASP A 151 -23.17 -11.70 12.23
N ALA A 152 -22.89 -10.95 13.30
CA ALA A 152 -23.45 -11.22 14.62
C ALA A 152 -24.99 -11.18 14.59
N PHE A 153 -25.58 -10.20 13.89
CA PHE A 153 -27.02 -10.11 13.70
C PHE A 153 -27.58 -11.31 12.92
N VAL A 154 -27.00 -11.63 11.76
CA VAL A 154 -27.46 -12.74 10.90
C VAL A 154 -27.42 -14.06 11.67
N ARG A 155 -26.35 -14.29 12.44
CA ARG A 155 -26.17 -15.51 13.24
C ARG A 155 -27.18 -15.62 14.38
N ILE A 156 -27.52 -14.53 15.06
CA ILE A 156 -28.34 -14.55 16.28
C ILE A 156 -29.85 -14.44 16.01
N ARG A 157 -30.25 -13.80 14.90
CA ARG A 157 -31.66 -13.59 14.50
C ARG A 157 -32.53 -14.85 14.52
N PRO A 158 -32.12 -16.01 13.95
CA PRO A 158 -32.97 -17.20 13.98
C PRO A 158 -33.18 -17.74 15.40
N TRP A 159 -32.18 -17.59 16.29
CA TRP A 159 -32.22 -18.10 17.66
C TRP A 159 -33.11 -17.27 18.58
N THR A 160 -33.04 -15.95 18.47
CA THR A 160 -33.86 -15.01 19.26
C THR A 160 -35.36 -15.12 18.96
N ARG A 161 -35.72 -15.56 17.74
CA ARG A 161 -37.11 -15.91 17.39
C ARG A 161 -37.63 -17.14 18.15
N MET A 162 -36.75 -18.05 18.55
CA MET A 162 -37.10 -19.28 19.27
C MET A 162 -37.17 -19.10 20.79
N VAL A 163 -36.51 -18.08 21.34
CA VAL A 163 -36.49 -17.78 22.79
C VAL A 163 -36.99 -16.35 23.04
N PRO A 164 -38.30 -16.17 23.26
CA PRO A 164 -38.87 -14.86 23.56
C PRO A 164 -38.36 -14.32 24.91
N GLY A 165 -38.03 -13.02 24.97
CA GLY A 165 -37.72 -12.30 26.22
C GLY A 165 -36.31 -11.69 26.30
N THR A 166 -35.45 -11.90 25.30
CA THR A 166 -34.18 -11.19 25.16
C THR A 166 -34.34 -9.89 24.39
N GLU A 167 -33.38 -8.97 24.53
CA GLU A 167 -33.40 -7.72 23.77
C GLU A 167 -33.35 -8.00 22.25
N PRO A 168 -34.16 -7.31 21.43
CA PRO A 168 -34.22 -7.60 19.99
C PRO A 168 -32.88 -7.35 19.31
N PRO A 169 -32.33 -8.33 18.55
CA PRO A 169 -31.04 -8.17 17.88
C PRO A 169 -31.05 -7.06 16.84
N GLU A 170 -32.22 -6.71 16.29
CA GLU A 170 -32.41 -5.58 15.37
C GLU A 170 -32.04 -4.24 16.03
N ARG A 171 -32.42 -4.05 17.30
CA ARG A 171 -32.09 -2.83 18.05
C ARG A 171 -30.61 -2.77 18.41
N HIS A 172 -29.95 -3.92 18.55
CA HIS A 172 -28.52 -3.95 18.82
C HIS A 172 -27.74 -3.55 17.56
N LEU A 173 -28.09 -4.15 16.42
CA LEU A 173 -27.51 -3.80 15.12
C LEU A 173 -27.70 -2.31 14.80
N GLU A 174 -28.91 -1.79 14.96
CA GLU A 174 -29.20 -0.36 14.72
C GLU A 174 -28.29 0.56 15.55
N ARG A 175 -28.10 0.24 16.84
CA ARG A 175 -27.20 1.01 17.72
C ARG A 175 -25.74 0.89 17.29
N GLN A 176 -25.27 -0.30 16.93
CA GLN A 176 -23.91 -0.50 16.45
C GLN A 176 -23.65 0.32 15.18
N LEU A 177 -24.56 0.25 14.20
CA LEU A 177 -24.44 1.04 12.96
C LEU A 177 -24.50 2.54 13.23
N ALA A 178 -25.31 3.01 14.18
CA ALA A 178 -25.35 4.41 14.56
C ALA A 178 -24.04 4.90 15.21
N LEU A 179 -23.38 4.05 16.01
CA LEU A 179 -22.07 4.36 16.58
C LEU A 179 -20.98 4.45 15.49
N LEU A 180 -20.98 3.49 14.56
CA LEU A 180 -20.04 3.49 13.42
C LEU A 180 -20.26 4.70 12.51
N HIS A 181 -21.52 5.05 12.24
CA HIS A 181 -21.85 6.26 11.49
C HIS A 181 -21.25 7.51 12.13
N ARG A 182 -21.44 7.66 13.45
CA ARG A 182 -20.92 8.81 14.18
C ARG A 182 -19.39 8.88 14.16
N GLU A 183 -18.69 7.76 14.32
CA GLU A 183 -17.23 7.72 14.24
C GLU A 183 -16.72 8.17 12.87
N VAL A 184 -17.34 7.67 11.79
CA VAL A 184 -17.00 8.07 10.42
C VAL A 184 -17.36 9.54 10.15
N GLU A 185 -18.46 10.03 10.71
CA GLU A 185 -18.88 11.44 10.62
C GLU A 185 -17.91 12.38 11.34
N GLU A 186 -17.44 11.99 12.53
CA GLU A 186 -16.44 12.73 13.30
C GLU A 186 -15.12 12.82 12.52
N LEU A 187 -14.67 11.72 11.90
CA LEU A 187 -13.52 11.70 11.00
C LEU A 187 -13.72 12.61 9.78
N ALA A 188 -14.87 12.55 9.12
CA ALA A 188 -15.19 13.41 7.98
C ALA A 188 -15.15 14.90 8.37
N THR A 189 -15.61 15.23 9.58
CA THR A 189 -15.59 16.60 10.11
C THR A 189 -14.17 17.06 10.41
N ALA A 190 -13.35 16.21 11.05
CA ALA A 190 -11.94 16.51 11.33
C ALA A 190 -11.13 16.77 10.05
N LEU A 191 -11.37 16.00 8.98
CA LEU A 191 -10.72 16.21 7.68
C LEU A 191 -11.12 17.57 7.07
N ARG A 192 -12.42 17.92 7.09
CA ARG A 192 -12.90 19.23 6.60
C ARG A 192 -12.29 20.39 7.39
N GLU A 193 -12.19 20.27 8.71
CA GLU A 193 -11.57 21.29 9.56
C GLU A 193 -10.06 21.42 9.31
N ALA A 194 -9.36 20.31 9.10
CA ALA A 194 -7.95 20.32 8.73
C ALA A 194 -7.72 21.05 7.40
N GLU A 195 -8.56 20.79 6.40
CA GLU A 195 -8.49 21.45 5.10
C GLU A 195 -8.81 22.94 5.19
N ALA A 196 -9.85 23.32 5.94
CA ALA A 196 -10.19 24.72 6.18
C ALA A 196 -9.02 25.49 6.81
N ARG A 197 -8.30 24.88 7.77
CA ARG A 197 -7.10 25.47 8.38
C ARG A 197 -5.95 25.65 7.39
N ARG A 198 -5.75 24.69 6.48
CA ARG A 198 -4.74 24.79 5.41
C ARG A 198 -5.03 25.97 4.48
N GLN A 199 -6.29 26.10 4.06
CA GLN A 199 -6.72 27.20 3.20
C GLN A 199 -6.54 28.57 3.87
N GLN A 200 -6.95 28.70 5.13
CA GLN A 200 -6.77 29.94 5.91
C GLN A 200 -5.29 30.32 6.04
N THR A 201 -4.42 29.34 6.30
CA THR A 201 -2.97 29.54 6.41
C THR A 201 -2.39 30.03 5.09
N HIS A 202 -2.82 29.43 3.97
CA HIS A 202 -2.37 29.82 2.63
C HIS A 202 -2.83 31.24 2.28
N THR A 203 -4.10 31.58 2.54
CA THR A 203 -4.62 32.94 2.34
C THR A 203 -3.84 33.96 3.15
N ARG A 204 -3.61 33.68 4.44
CA ARG A 204 -2.82 34.56 5.31
C ARG A 204 -1.40 34.77 4.79
N TYR A 205 -0.76 33.70 4.33
CA TYR A 205 0.58 33.77 3.73
C TYR A 205 0.61 34.64 2.45
N LEU A 206 -0.41 34.53 1.61
CA LEU A 206 -0.55 35.37 0.41
C LEU A 206 -0.73 36.84 0.77
N GLU A 207 -1.58 37.15 1.76
CA GLU A 207 -1.79 38.50 2.26
C GLU A 207 -0.50 39.11 2.85
N ASP A 208 0.22 38.36 3.68
CA ASP A 208 1.46 38.83 4.31
C ASP A 208 2.56 39.07 3.27
N ARG A 209 2.64 38.25 2.21
CA ARG A 209 3.57 38.49 1.09
C ARG A 209 3.21 39.76 0.32
N GLY A 210 1.94 39.99 0.03
CA GLY A 210 1.47 41.16 -0.71
C GLY A 210 1.65 42.49 0.05
N ARG A 211 1.76 42.46 1.38
CA ARG A 211 2.06 43.64 2.21
C ARG A 211 3.56 43.94 2.34
N ASN A 212 4.41 42.93 2.15
CA ASN A 212 5.87 43.03 2.33
C ASN A 212 6.67 43.18 1.02
N GLY A 213 6.01 43.17 -0.14
CA GLY A 213 6.60 43.43 -1.46
C GLY A 213 6.11 44.75 -2.04
#